data_AF-A0AAW6CKC9-F1
#
_entry.id   AF-A0AAW6CKC9-F1
#
_cell.length_a   1.000
_cell.length_b   1.000
_cell.length_c   1.000
_cell.angle_alpha   90.00
_cell.angle_beta   90.00
_cell.angle_gamma   90.00
#
_symmetry.space_group_name_H-M   'P 1'
#
loop_
_entity.id
_entity.type
_entity.pdbx_description
1 polymer ?
#
loop_
_entity_poly.entity_id
_entity_poly.type
_entity_poly.pdbx_seq_one_letter_code
_entity_poly.pdbx_strand_id
1 'polypeptide(L)'
;GGTITFDSVIGDGDLEKPQRLANQLSRMRDRTDKDIFVALYLAMADLRNLDPAARIVPSIFFQPHFHNYHCTLGANDQNRAVLDSPEYQELRDFSPLKGFKYIKTFTPLRRPTTSTGACVRFMQRQIDEWKPGQEPLTIPDELTERVLNRNYMVDWQDRLFQDSVLVRFEDGKLNPKATFTALAAFLDLPYTKSMTYCSRNGERDPESLKGNDRGFDPAAIYRTYEEYLGREERVYLEYLMGDVYRRYGYDFQCYDGAPMDEEAMNALVGRLHGCTDLILASYKKAMEHKVFFEGEDPEQRRQEILTEIGENMAAKRREIAGVLMRGLRFVNKNGAPLNFMPLLELDPALLEQPLYH
;
A
#
# COMPACT_ATOMS: atom_id res chain seq x y z
N GLY A 1 8.39 34.02 13.25
CA GLY A 1 7.54 35.06 12.67
C GLY A 1 8.07 35.59 11.35
N GLY A 2 8.34 34.72 10.36
CA GLY A 2 8.64 35.15 8.99
C GLY A 2 7.35 35.33 8.16
N THR A 3 7.41 36.19 7.15
CA THR A 3 6.39 36.36 6.11
C THR A 3 6.21 35.05 5.35
N ILE A 4 4.96 34.63 5.13
CA ILE A 4 4.61 33.44 4.33
C ILE A 4 4.15 33.94 2.97
N THR A 5 4.77 33.45 1.89
CA THR A 5 4.37 33.70 0.50
C THR A 5 3.99 32.39 -0.17
N PHE A 6 2.99 32.44 -1.04
CA PHE A 6 2.58 31.33 -1.90
C PHE A 6 2.87 31.73 -3.35
N ASP A 7 3.90 31.15 -3.95
CA ASP A 7 4.39 31.57 -5.27
C ASP A 7 3.79 30.76 -6.44
N SER A 8 2.67 30.07 -6.22
CA SER A 8 2.02 29.23 -7.24
C SER A 8 0.49 29.33 -7.21
N VAL A 9 -0.13 29.10 -8.38
CA VAL A 9 -1.59 28.91 -8.50
C VAL A 9 -1.90 27.50 -8.03
N ILE A 10 -2.76 27.37 -7.02
CA ILE A 10 -3.07 26.09 -6.38
C ILE A 10 -4.60 25.90 -6.34
N GLY A 11 -5.07 24.67 -6.56
CA GLY A 11 -6.45 24.28 -6.33
C GLY A 11 -7.43 24.80 -7.39
N ASP A 12 -8.45 25.55 -6.95
CA ASP A 12 -9.58 26.06 -7.72
C ASP A 12 -9.28 27.30 -8.59
N GLY A 13 -8.02 27.76 -8.61
CA GLY A 13 -7.58 28.91 -9.41
C GLY A 13 -7.82 30.28 -8.79
N ASP A 14 -8.30 30.36 -7.53
CA ASP A 14 -8.42 31.62 -6.80
C ASP A 14 -7.04 32.14 -6.37
N LEU A 15 -6.54 33.16 -7.07
CA LEU A 15 -5.23 33.77 -6.83
C LEU A 15 -5.16 34.56 -5.51
N GLU A 16 -6.30 34.96 -4.94
CA GLU A 16 -6.35 35.74 -3.71
C GLU A 16 -6.47 34.86 -2.45
N LYS A 17 -6.99 33.63 -2.59
CA LYS A 17 -7.18 32.70 -1.48
C LYS A 17 -5.87 32.34 -0.76
N PRO A 18 -4.77 31.94 -1.44
CA PRO A 18 -3.49 31.68 -0.78
C PRO A 18 -2.95 32.90 -0.02
N GLN A 19 -3.06 34.10 -0.60
CA GLN A 19 -2.59 35.32 0.05
C GLN A 19 -3.44 35.69 1.27
N ARG A 20 -4.77 35.50 1.21
CA ARG A 20 -5.66 35.69 2.36
C ARG A 20 -5.30 34.74 3.51
N LEU A 21 -5.05 33.46 3.22
CA LEU A 21 -4.62 32.47 4.20
C LEU A 21 -3.25 32.82 4.81
N ALA A 22 -2.28 33.24 3.99
CA ALA A 22 -0.98 33.70 4.46
C ALA A 22 -1.09 34.92 5.40
N ASN A 23 -1.95 35.88 5.07
CA ASN A 23 -2.20 37.06 5.89
C ASN A 23 -2.85 36.69 7.23
N GLN A 24 -3.79 35.73 7.24
CA GLN A 24 -4.41 35.21 8.47
C GLN A 24 -3.39 34.49 9.35
N LEU A 25 -2.61 33.56 8.77
CA LEU A 25 -1.54 32.86 9.49
C LEU A 25 -0.50 33.81 10.09
N SER A 26 -0.16 34.90 9.38
CA SER A 26 0.81 35.89 9.85
C SER A 26 0.32 36.72 11.04
N ARG A 27 -1.00 36.78 11.26
CA ARG A 27 -1.63 37.49 12.38
C ARG A 27 -1.85 36.58 13.60
N MET A 28 -1.67 35.27 13.47
CA MET A 28 -1.77 34.33 14.58
C MET A 28 -0.53 34.42 15.47
N ARG A 29 -0.73 34.67 16.76
CA ARG A 29 0.37 34.88 17.73
C ARG A 29 1.16 33.61 18.03
N ASP A 30 0.49 32.46 18.04
CA ASP A 30 1.03 31.15 18.43
C ASP A 30 0.73 30.08 17.38
N ARG A 31 1.05 30.37 16.11
CA ARG A 31 0.82 29.44 15.00
C ARG A 31 1.57 28.12 15.23
N THR A 32 0.88 27.01 14.99
CA THR A 32 1.40 25.65 15.08
C THR A 32 1.64 25.06 13.69
N ASP A 33 2.38 23.95 13.61
CA ASP A 33 2.59 23.22 12.35
C ASP A 33 1.26 22.70 11.78
N LYS A 34 0.28 22.39 12.64
CA LYS A 34 -1.09 22.10 12.21
C LYS A 34 -1.72 23.28 11.49
N ASP A 35 -1.59 24.50 12.01
CA ASP A 35 -2.22 25.67 11.41
C ASP A 35 -1.67 25.95 10.01
N ILE A 36 -0.36 25.77 9.84
CA ILE A 36 0.30 25.86 8.53
C ILE A 36 -0.23 24.76 7.61
N PHE A 37 -0.27 23.51 8.07
CA PHE A 37 -0.77 22.37 7.29
C PHE A 37 -2.23 22.54 6.85
N VAL A 38 -3.11 23.00 7.74
CA VAL A 38 -4.51 23.30 7.43
C VAL A 38 -4.60 24.40 6.37
N ALA A 39 -3.79 25.45 6.47
CA ALA A 39 -3.78 26.52 5.47
C ALA A 39 -3.30 26.02 4.09
N LEU A 40 -2.27 25.17 4.04
CA LEU A 40 -1.84 24.53 2.79
C LEU A 40 -2.98 23.71 2.18
N TYR A 41 -3.67 22.91 3.01
CA TYR A 41 -4.81 22.12 2.57
C TYR A 41 -5.94 22.99 2.02
N LEU A 42 -6.33 24.05 2.74
CA LEU A 42 -7.37 24.99 2.30
C LEU A 42 -6.97 25.78 1.03
N ALA A 43 -5.67 26.05 0.84
CA ALA A 43 -5.17 26.67 -0.38
C ALA A 43 -5.36 25.72 -1.59
N MET A 44 -5.14 24.41 -1.40
CA MET A 44 -5.33 23.38 -2.42
C MET A 44 -6.79 23.00 -2.67
N ALA A 45 -7.62 23.03 -1.63
CA ALA A 45 -9.00 22.55 -1.71
C ALA A 45 -9.90 23.50 -2.49
N ASP A 46 -10.85 22.92 -3.25
CA ASP A 46 -11.98 23.66 -3.83
C ASP A 46 -13.05 23.84 -2.75
N LEU A 47 -13.12 25.06 -2.20
CA LEU A 47 -14.01 25.39 -1.08
C LEU A 47 -15.36 25.96 -1.55
N ARG A 48 -15.62 26.06 -2.86
CA ARG A 48 -16.82 26.71 -3.41
C ARG A 48 -18.13 26.04 -2.99
N ASN A 49 -18.07 24.76 -2.63
CA ASN A 49 -19.22 23.95 -2.23
C ASN A 49 -19.36 23.79 -0.70
N LEU A 50 -18.51 24.46 0.10
CA LEU A 50 -18.65 24.40 1.56
C LEU A 50 -19.75 25.34 2.04
N ASP A 51 -20.58 24.86 2.97
CA ASP A 51 -21.54 25.68 3.68
C ASP A 51 -20.81 26.64 4.63
N PRO A 52 -20.83 27.97 4.39
CA PRO A 52 -20.16 28.93 5.27
C PRO A 52 -20.76 29.00 6.69
N ALA A 53 -21.97 28.47 6.89
CA ALA A 53 -22.62 28.38 8.19
C ALA A 53 -22.28 27.08 8.95
N ALA A 54 -21.54 26.15 8.33
CA ALA A 54 -21.12 24.92 8.99
C ALA A 54 -20.20 25.23 10.19
N ARG A 55 -20.61 24.77 11.37
CA ARG A 55 -19.85 24.93 12.63
C ARG A 55 -18.74 23.90 12.80
N ILE A 56 -18.71 22.88 11.95
CA ILE A 56 -17.75 21.78 12.01
C ILE A 56 -16.52 22.18 11.17
N VAL A 57 -15.34 22.14 11.81
CA VAL A 57 -14.05 22.26 11.11
C VAL A 57 -14.00 21.16 10.03
N PRO A 58 -13.68 21.47 8.76
CA PRO A 58 -13.67 20.44 7.72
C PRO A 58 -12.72 19.31 8.12
N SER A 59 -13.22 18.07 8.11
CA SER A 59 -12.37 16.88 8.23
C SER A 59 -11.37 16.90 7.08
N ILE A 60 -10.08 16.82 7.40
CA ILE A 60 -9.03 16.74 6.38
C ILE A 60 -8.84 15.27 6.05
N PHE A 61 -9.19 14.91 4.82
CA PHE A 61 -8.76 13.64 4.25
C PHE A 61 -7.31 13.77 3.83
N PHE A 62 -6.43 13.07 4.57
CA PHE A 62 -5.00 13.05 4.33
C PHE A 62 -4.56 11.61 4.06
N GLN A 63 -4.10 11.36 2.83
CA GLN A 63 -3.43 10.12 2.47
C GLN A 63 -1.93 10.40 2.46
N PRO A 64 -1.17 9.90 3.45
CA PRO A 64 0.28 10.05 3.41
C PRO A 64 0.82 9.17 2.28
N HIS A 65 1.54 9.78 1.33
CA HIS A 65 2.10 9.07 0.18
C HIS A 65 3.54 8.65 0.52
N PHE A 66 3.74 7.40 0.94
CA PHE A 66 5.05 6.80 1.15
C PHE A 66 5.46 5.96 -0.06
N HIS A 67 6.76 5.93 -0.39
CA HIS A 67 7.26 5.20 -1.57
C HIS A 67 7.20 3.68 -1.41
N ASN A 68 7.27 3.18 -0.17
CA ASN A 68 6.90 1.84 0.29
C ASN A 68 7.03 1.82 1.83
N TYR A 69 6.49 0.81 2.51
CA TYR A 69 6.60 0.71 3.97
C TYR A 69 7.46 -0.51 4.30
N HIS A 70 8.76 -0.28 4.49
CA HIS A 70 9.71 -1.38 4.60
C HIS A 70 9.77 -1.89 6.03
N CYS A 71 9.25 -3.08 6.23
CA CYS A 71 9.32 -3.70 7.55
C CYS A 71 10.60 -4.52 7.70
N THR A 72 11.38 -4.20 8.73
CA THR A 72 12.53 -5.03 9.11
C THR A 72 12.06 -6.14 10.05
N LEU A 73 12.31 -7.40 9.68
CA LEU A 73 11.95 -8.54 10.52
C LEU A 73 13.14 -8.95 11.40
N GLY A 74 13.24 -8.39 12.60
CA GLY A 74 14.20 -8.84 13.60
C GLY A 74 13.58 -9.95 14.46
N ALA A 75 13.90 -11.22 14.17
CA ALA A 75 13.48 -12.36 14.99
C ALA A 75 14.55 -12.73 16.02
N ASN A 76 14.17 -12.86 17.29
CA ASN A 76 15.06 -13.36 18.35
C ASN A 76 14.78 -14.83 18.70
N ASP A 77 15.59 -15.41 19.59
CA ASP A 77 15.46 -16.80 20.08
C ASP A 77 14.12 -17.09 20.78
N GLN A 78 13.32 -16.05 21.07
CA GLN A 78 11.98 -16.16 21.64
C GLN A 78 10.88 -16.00 20.58
N ASN A 79 11.23 -16.08 19.28
CA ASN A 79 10.34 -15.89 18.14
C ASN A 79 9.57 -14.56 18.17
N ARG A 80 10.14 -13.51 18.78
CA ARG A 80 9.58 -12.15 18.71
C ARG A 80 10.12 -11.46 17.48
N ALA A 81 9.21 -10.97 16.64
CA ALA A 81 9.49 -10.20 15.45
C ALA A 81 9.15 -8.73 15.69
N VAL A 82 10.16 -7.88 15.77
CA VAL A 82 9.90 -6.43 15.82
C VAL A 82 9.43 -5.99 14.44
N LEU A 83 8.25 -5.37 14.35
CA LEU A 83 7.84 -4.64 13.15
C LEU A 83 8.16 -3.16 13.37
N ASP A 84 9.11 -2.66 12.60
CA ASP A 84 9.44 -1.24 12.53
C ASP A 84 9.59 -0.81 11.07
N SER A 85 9.21 0.43 10.78
CA SER A 85 9.30 1.04 9.47
C SER A 85 9.72 2.51 9.64
N PRO A 86 10.72 2.98 8.88
CA PRO A 86 11.09 4.39 8.87
C PRO A 86 9.90 5.29 8.51
N GLU A 87 9.08 4.88 7.54
CA GLU A 87 7.91 5.62 7.09
C GLU A 87 6.84 5.72 8.18
N TYR A 88 6.70 4.68 9.01
CA TYR A 88 5.89 4.76 10.23
C TYR A 88 6.38 5.85 11.18
N GLN A 89 7.69 5.87 11.43
CA GLN A 89 8.30 6.82 12.36
C GLN A 89 8.16 8.24 11.80
N GLU A 90 8.35 8.44 10.50
CA GLU A 90 8.08 9.71 9.83
C GLU A 90 6.64 10.18 10.05
N LEU A 91 5.65 9.28 9.86
CA LEU A 91 4.25 9.62 10.09
C LEU A 91 3.97 9.98 11.56
N ARG A 92 4.54 9.20 12.49
CA ARG A 92 4.40 9.43 13.93
C ARG A 92 5.07 10.73 14.37
N ASP A 93 6.19 11.07 13.76
CA ASP A 93 6.95 12.27 14.06
C ASP A 93 6.44 13.52 13.34
N PHE A 94 5.61 13.34 12.31
CA PHE A 94 4.99 14.42 11.54
C PHE A 94 4.18 15.36 12.44
N SER A 95 4.80 16.51 12.74
CA SER A 95 4.32 17.48 13.72
C SER A 95 2.89 17.98 13.49
N PRO A 96 2.43 18.25 12.25
CA PRO A 96 1.03 18.64 12.00
C PRO A 96 0.01 17.66 12.58
N LEU A 97 0.24 16.35 12.46
CA LEU A 97 -0.68 15.33 13.00
C LEU A 97 -0.76 15.42 14.52
N LYS A 98 0.29 15.87 15.22
CA LYS A 98 0.30 16.04 16.69
C LYS A 98 -0.72 17.07 17.16
N GLY A 99 -1.06 18.05 16.31
CA GLY A 99 -2.07 19.06 16.61
C GLY A 99 -3.54 18.61 16.41
N PHE A 100 -3.79 17.50 15.72
CA PHE A 100 -5.14 16.95 15.55
C PHE A 100 -5.52 16.10 16.75
N LYS A 101 -6.61 16.47 17.41
CA LYS A 101 -7.12 15.77 18.60
C LYS A 101 -7.80 14.46 18.25
N TYR A 102 -8.52 14.44 17.13
CA TYR A 102 -9.27 13.27 16.66
C TYR A 102 -8.64 12.82 15.34
N ILE A 103 -8.27 11.55 15.27
CA ILE A 103 -7.66 10.93 14.11
C ILE A 103 -8.41 9.62 13.91
N LYS A 104 -9.02 9.45 12.74
CA LYS A 104 -9.56 8.18 12.28
C LYS A 104 -8.75 7.73 11.08
N THR A 105 -8.30 6.48 11.09
CA THR A 105 -7.54 5.91 9.97
C THR A 105 -8.30 4.74 9.37
N PHE A 106 -8.21 4.57 8.07
CA PHE A 106 -8.66 3.35 7.42
C PHE A 106 -7.60 2.87 6.44
N THR A 107 -7.41 1.56 6.37
CA THR A 107 -6.40 0.95 5.49
C THR A 107 -7.08 0.03 4.49
N PRO A 108 -6.99 0.30 3.18
CA PRO A 108 -7.50 -0.61 2.18
C PRO A 108 -6.60 -1.86 2.09
N LEU A 109 -7.20 -3.04 2.01
CA LEU A 109 -6.51 -4.30 1.75
C LEU A 109 -7.16 -4.99 0.56
N ARG A 110 -6.36 -5.40 -0.41
CA ARG A 110 -6.78 -6.31 -1.48
C ARG A 110 -6.19 -7.69 -1.23
N ARG A 111 -6.85 -8.76 -1.70
CA ARG A 111 -6.29 -10.13 -1.65
C ARG A 111 -4.80 -10.11 -2.01
N PRO A 112 -3.89 -10.60 -1.14
CA PRO A 112 -2.45 -10.46 -1.32
C PRO A 112 -1.94 -10.99 -2.66
N THR A 113 -2.36 -12.19 -3.09
CA THR A 113 -1.95 -12.77 -4.38
C THR A 113 -2.37 -11.90 -5.57
N THR A 114 -3.63 -11.48 -5.63
CA THR A 114 -4.12 -10.60 -6.69
C THR A 114 -3.43 -9.24 -6.69
N SER A 115 -3.19 -8.68 -5.51
CA SER A 115 -2.49 -7.39 -5.37
C SER A 115 -1.04 -7.47 -5.81
N THR A 116 -0.32 -8.55 -5.48
CA THR A 116 1.05 -8.79 -5.93
C THR A 116 1.12 -8.96 -7.45
N GLY A 117 0.26 -9.80 -8.04
CA GLY A 117 0.24 -9.98 -9.50
C GLY A 117 -0.07 -8.68 -10.26
N ALA A 118 -1.00 -7.86 -9.73
CA ALA A 118 -1.28 -6.54 -10.29
C ALA A 118 -0.08 -5.57 -10.17
N CYS A 119 0.69 -5.64 -9.07
CA CYS A 119 1.89 -4.83 -8.87
C CYS A 119 2.99 -5.22 -9.88
N VAL A 120 3.27 -6.52 -10.03
CA VAL A 120 4.24 -7.04 -10.99
C VAL A 120 3.87 -6.65 -12.42
N ARG A 121 2.58 -6.75 -12.79
CA ARG A 121 2.09 -6.25 -14.09
C ARG A 121 2.36 -4.75 -14.30
N PHE A 122 2.12 -3.94 -13.27
CA PHE A 122 2.35 -2.50 -13.34
C PHE A 122 3.83 -2.19 -13.56
N MET A 123 4.72 -2.86 -12.82
CA MET A 123 6.17 -2.70 -12.96
C MET A 123 6.66 -3.22 -14.31
N GLN A 124 6.16 -4.36 -14.80
CA GLN A 124 6.50 -4.88 -16.12
C GLN A 124 6.16 -3.87 -17.24
N ARG A 125 5.01 -3.19 -17.16
CA ARG A 125 4.68 -2.12 -18.12
C ARG A 125 5.70 -0.98 -18.11
N GLN A 126 6.19 -0.59 -16.92
CA GLN A 126 7.24 0.42 -16.83
C GLN A 126 8.56 -0.07 -17.47
N ILE A 127 8.90 -1.35 -17.29
CA ILE A 127 10.05 -1.97 -17.97
C ILE A 127 9.84 -1.96 -19.48
N ASP A 128 8.66 -2.31 -19.98
CA ASP A 128 8.37 -2.36 -21.42
C ASP A 128 8.44 -0.97 -22.07
N GLU A 129 7.96 0.06 -21.37
CA GLU A 129 7.95 1.46 -21.81
C GLU A 129 9.30 2.18 -21.62
N TRP A 130 10.22 1.59 -20.86
CA TRP A 130 11.56 2.14 -20.59
C TRP A 130 12.37 2.33 -21.88
N LYS A 131 13.07 3.47 -21.97
CA LYS A 131 13.86 3.85 -23.15
C LYS A 131 15.35 4.01 -22.79
N PRO A 132 16.27 3.67 -23.71
CA PRO A 132 17.69 3.93 -23.54
C PRO A 132 17.97 5.41 -23.23
N GLY A 133 18.84 5.66 -22.24
CA GLY A 133 19.18 7.01 -21.76
C GLY A 133 18.38 7.49 -20.55
N GLN A 134 17.38 6.72 -20.10
CA GLN A 134 16.76 6.88 -18.79
C GLN A 134 17.50 6.06 -17.74
N GLU A 135 17.34 6.42 -16.46
CA GLU A 135 17.82 5.58 -15.35
C GLU A 135 17.30 4.14 -15.52
N PRO A 136 18.16 3.12 -15.43
CA PRO A 136 17.71 1.73 -15.57
C PRO A 136 16.66 1.39 -14.52
N LEU A 137 15.57 0.76 -14.97
CA LEU A 137 14.52 0.25 -14.09
C LEU A 137 14.63 -1.27 -14.00
N THR A 138 14.40 -1.80 -12.79
CA THR A 138 14.31 -3.24 -12.54
C THR A 138 13.10 -3.51 -11.67
N ILE A 139 12.58 -4.73 -11.76
CA ILE A 139 11.45 -5.17 -10.93
C ILE A 139 12.02 -5.61 -9.56
N PRO A 140 11.61 -4.99 -8.44
CA PRO A 140 11.96 -5.47 -7.11
C PRO A 140 11.28 -6.81 -6.80
N ASP A 141 11.79 -7.52 -5.79
CA ASP A 141 11.19 -8.77 -5.32
C ASP A 141 9.90 -8.53 -4.52
N GLU A 142 8.82 -8.26 -5.23
CA GLU A 142 7.49 -7.98 -4.66
C GLU A 142 6.96 -9.12 -3.79
N LEU A 143 7.38 -10.37 -4.03
CA LEU A 143 7.01 -11.49 -3.14
C LEU A 143 7.56 -11.28 -1.74
N THR A 144 8.86 -10.96 -1.66
CA THR A 144 9.55 -10.69 -0.41
C THR A 144 8.94 -9.46 0.28
N GLU A 145 8.75 -8.36 -0.45
CA GLU A 145 8.12 -7.16 0.09
C GLU A 145 6.71 -7.47 0.65
N ARG A 146 5.92 -8.28 -0.06
CA ARG A 146 4.56 -8.60 0.34
C ARG A 146 4.47 -9.44 1.61
N VAL A 147 5.30 -10.49 1.75
CA VAL A 147 5.26 -11.35 2.95
C VAL A 147 5.81 -10.66 4.19
N LEU A 148 6.69 -9.68 4.01
CA LEU A 148 7.22 -8.84 5.08
C LEU A 148 6.28 -7.68 5.44
N ASN A 149 5.41 -7.25 4.52
CA ASN A 149 4.44 -6.21 4.79
C ASN A 149 3.34 -6.73 5.75
N ARG A 150 3.48 -6.34 7.02
CA ARG A 150 2.56 -6.65 8.13
C ARG A 150 1.83 -5.42 8.65
N ASN A 151 1.60 -4.39 7.82
CA ASN A 151 1.04 -3.09 8.24
C ASN A 151 -0.41 -3.14 8.75
N TYR A 152 -1.09 -4.25 8.56
CA TYR A 152 -2.40 -4.53 9.15
C TYR A 152 -2.28 -5.07 10.59
N MET A 153 -1.06 -5.25 11.11
CA MET A 153 -0.77 -5.50 12.52
C MET A 153 -0.32 -4.20 13.17
N VAL A 154 -1.20 -3.58 13.93
CA VAL A 154 -1.06 -2.22 14.42
C VAL A 154 -0.72 -2.17 15.91
N ASP A 155 -0.03 -1.10 16.30
CA ASP A 155 0.18 -0.76 17.70
C ASP A 155 -1.05 0.01 18.21
N TRP A 156 -1.94 -0.68 18.91
CA TRP A 156 -3.16 -0.08 19.48
C TRP A 156 -2.88 1.03 20.50
N GLN A 157 -1.65 1.15 21.00
CA GLN A 157 -1.28 2.21 21.94
C GLN A 157 -0.97 3.50 21.19
N ASP A 158 -0.65 3.41 19.89
CA ASP A 158 -0.46 4.57 19.06
C ASP A 158 -1.82 5.16 18.67
N ARG A 159 -1.99 6.46 18.93
CA ARG A 159 -3.20 7.22 18.61
C ARG A 159 -3.57 7.18 17.12
N LEU A 160 -2.62 6.89 16.22
CA LEU A 160 -2.92 6.72 14.79
C LEU A 160 -3.80 5.49 14.54
N PHE A 161 -3.76 4.50 15.42
CA PHE A 161 -4.46 3.22 15.27
C PHE A 161 -5.57 2.97 16.31
N GLN A 162 -5.74 3.87 17.27
CA GLN A 162 -6.80 3.77 18.29
C GLN A 162 -8.20 3.74 17.67
N ASP A 163 -8.45 4.60 16.67
CA ASP A 163 -9.65 4.58 15.83
C ASP A 163 -9.25 4.20 14.41
N SER A 164 -8.98 2.91 14.18
CA SER A 164 -8.59 2.39 12.86
C SER A 164 -9.45 1.22 12.40
N VAL A 165 -9.69 1.15 11.09
CA VAL A 165 -10.41 0.03 10.44
C VAL A 165 -9.76 -0.37 9.11
N LEU A 166 -9.78 -1.66 8.81
CA LEU A 166 -9.35 -2.21 7.55
C LEU A 166 -10.54 -2.38 6.62
N VAL A 167 -10.39 -1.96 5.37
CA VAL A 167 -11.45 -2.00 4.36
C VAL A 167 -11.00 -2.94 3.24
N ARG A 168 -11.75 -4.02 2.96
CA ARG A 168 -11.41 -4.89 1.83
C ARG A 168 -11.75 -4.22 0.52
N PHE A 169 -10.82 -4.27 -0.42
CA PHE A 169 -11.00 -3.73 -1.77
C PHE A 169 -12.17 -4.44 -2.48
N GLU A 170 -12.27 -5.75 -2.28
CA GLU A 170 -13.28 -6.64 -2.84
C GLU A 170 -14.68 -6.23 -2.35
N ASP A 171 -14.83 -5.92 -1.07
CA ASP A 171 -16.10 -5.43 -0.51
C ASP A 171 -16.49 -4.08 -1.11
N GLY A 172 -15.54 -3.16 -1.25
CA GLY A 172 -15.77 -1.84 -1.87
C GLY A 172 -16.18 -1.91 -3.33
N LYS A 173 -15.79 -2.97 -4.04
CA LYS A 173 -16.13 -3.20 -5.45
C LYS A 173 -17.42 -4.00 -5.62
N LEU A 174 -17.63 -5.07 -4.85
CA LEU A 174 -18.82 -5.93 -4.97
C LEU A 174 -20.05 -5.31 -4.32
N ASN A 175 -19.86 -4.64 -3.19
CA ASN A 175 -20.91 -4.11 -2.32
C ASN A 175 -20.63 -2.64 -1.98
N PRO A 176 -20.51 -1.73 -2.98
CA PRO A 176 -20.11 -0.35 -2.73
C PRO A 176 -21.08 0.37 -1.78
N LYS A 177 -22.39 0.13 -1.91
CA LYS A 177 -23.38 0.74 -1.01
C LYS A 177 -23.14 0.33 0.46
N ALA A 178 -22.99 -0.96 0.73
CA ALA A 178 -22.73 -1.45 2.09
C ALA A 178 -21.39 -0.89 2.63
N THR A 179 -20.32 -1.01 1.84
CA THR A 179 -18.97 -0.59 2.23
C THR A 179 -18.87 0.90 2.51
N PHE A 180 -19.35 1.75 1.60
CA PHE A 180 -19.26 3.19 1.79
C PHE A 180 -20.27 3.73 2.82
N THR A 181 -21.39 3.04 3.06
CA THR A 181 -22.29 3.37 4.18
C THR A 181 -21.60 3.10 5.52
N ALA A 182 -21.00 1.92 5.68
CA ALA A 182 -20.27 1.55 6.89
C ALA A 182 -19.04 2.45 7.11
N LEU A 183 -18.25 2.71 6.05
CA LEU A 183 -17.08 3.59 6.14
C LEU A 183 -17.47 5.03 6.44
N ALA A 184 -18.55 5.56 5.84
CA ALA A 184 -19.05 6.89 6.17
C ALA A 184 -19.48 6.97 7.64
N ALA A 185 -20.20 5.98 8.15
CA ALA A 185 -20.57 5.89 9.56
C ALA A 185 -19.34 5.84 10.47
N PHE A 186 -18.34 5.02 10.14
CA PHE A 186 -17.07 4.99 10.88
C PHE A 186 -16.38 6.37 10.90
N LEU A 187 -16.43 7.13 9.81
CA LEU A 187 -15.81 8.45 9.70
C LEU A 187 -16.68 9.61 10.25
N ASP A 188 -17.84 9.31 10.85
CA ASP A 188 -18.85 10.30 11.28
C ASP A 188 -19.34 11.20 10.14
N LEU A 189 -19.45 10.65 8.93
CA LEU A 189 -19.90 11.35 7.73
C LEU A 189 -21.27 10.83 7.28
N PRO A 190 -22.12 11.69 6.72
CA PRO A 190 -23.32 11.23 6.04
C PRO A 190 -22.93 10.46 4.78
N TYR A 191 -23.58 9.33 4.52
CA TYR A 191 -23.51 8.69 3.20
C TYR A 191 -24.25 9.56 2.17
N THR A 192 -23.61 9.82 1.03
CA THR A 192 -24.16 10.72 0.01
C THR A 192 -24.07 10.11 -1.40
N LYS A 193 -24.79 10.71 -2.34
CA LYS A 193 -24.80 10.29 -3.75
C LYS A 193 -23.40 10.30 -4.38
N SER A 194 -22.48 11.17 -3.94
CA SER A 194 -21.11 11.21 -4.48
C SER A 194 -20.26 10.01 -4.09
N MET A 195 -20.70 9.18 -3.13
CA MET A 195 -20.05 7.92 -2.78
C MET A 195 -20.53 6.74 -3.64
N THR A 196 -21.39 6.97 -4.64
CA THR A 196 -21.91 5.92 -5.55
C THR A 196 -21.13 5.79 -6.86
N TYR A 197 -20.07 6.58 -7.04
CA TYR A 197 -19.20 6.55 -8.21
C TYR A 197 -17.80 7.07 -7.88
N CYS A 198 -16.82 6.73 -8.72
CA CYS A 198 -15.50 7.34 -8.65
C CYS A 198 -15.48 8.62 -9.48
N SER A 199 -14.74 9.63 -9.05
CA SER A 199 -14.56 10.83 -9.87
C SER A 199 -13.13 11.34 -9.86
N ARG A 200 -12.72 11.97 -10.97
CA ARG A 200 -11.42 12.64 -11.10
C ARG A 200 -11.62 13.87 -11.97
N ASN A 201 -11.20 15.04 -11.49
CA ASN A 201 -11.27 16.29 -12.25
C ASN A 201 -12.66 16.58 -12.87
N GLY A 202 -13.74 16.26 -12.15
CA GLY A 202 -15.13 16.48 -12.59
C GLY A 202 -15.69 15.41 -13.53
N GLU A 203 -14.88 14.45 -13.98
CA GLU A 203 -15.35 13.30 -14.75
C GLU A 203 -15.82 12.19 -13.81
N ARG A 204 -16.93 11.54 -14.16
CA ARG A 204 -17.48 10.38 -13.45
C ARG A 204 -16.97 9.09 -14.06
N ASP A 205 -16.57 8.19 -13.18
CA ASP A 205 -15.99 6.87 -13.47
C ASP A 205 -14.89 6.91 -14.56
N PRO A 206 -13.93 7.87 -14.48
CA PRO A 206 -12.87 7.97 -15.46
C PRO A 206 -11.94 6.75 -15.36
N GLU A 207 -11.34 6.41 -16.49
CA GLU A 207 -10.26 5.43 -16.50
C GLU A 207 -9.03 6.00 -15.76
N SER A 208 -8.51 5.26 -14.78
CA SER A 208 -7.35 5.71 -14.00
C SER A 208 -6.04 5.61 -14.79
N LEU A 209 -5.87 4.52 -15.52
CA LEU A 209 -4.80 4.24 -16.47
C LEU A 209 -5.34 3.36 -17.59
N LYS A 210 -4.76 3.45 -18.79
CA LYS A 210 -5.19 2.67 -19.96
C LYS A 210 -5.30 1.17 -19.65
N GLY A 211 -6.49 0.61 -19.86
CA GLY A 211 -6.84 -0.79 -19.62
C GLY A 211 -7.28 -1.12 -18.18
N ASN A 212 -7.53 -0.11 -17.34
CA ASN A 212 -8.05 -0.30 -15.99
C ASN A 212 -9.58 -0.28 -15.97
N ASP A 213 -10.16 -1.10 -15.10
CA ASP A 213 -11.60 -1.11 -14.87
C ASP A 213 -12.07 0.20 -14.22
N ARG A 214 -13.27 0.65 -14.58
CA ARG A 214 -13.82 1.95 -14.18
C ARG A 214 -14.67 1.83 -12.91
N GLY A 215 -14.72 2.89 -12.11
CA GLY A 215 -15.63 2.99 -10.97
C GLY A 215 -15.58 1.77 -10.04
N PHE A 216 -16.75 1.18 -9.78
CA PHE A 216 -16.92 -0.03 -8.97
C PHE A 216 -17.04 -1.32 -9.79
N ASP A 217 -16.58 -1.33 -11.05
CA ASP A 217 -16.61 -2.53 -11.88
C ASP A 217 -15.89 -3.72 -11.18
N PRO A 218 -16.59 -4.87 -11.00
CA PRO A 218 -16.06 -6.03 -10.30
C PRO A 218 -15.04 -6.84 -11.12
N ALA A 219 -14.88 -6.58 -12.42
CA ALA A 219 -13.90 -7.28 -13.26
C ALA A 219 -12.47 -7.21 -12.68
N ALA A 220 -12.14 -6.10 -12.00
CA ALA A 220 -10.86 -5.94 -11.30
C ALA A 220 -10.61 -7.01 -10.22
N ILE A 221 -11.65 -7.55 -9.60
CA ILE A 221 -11.55 -8.55 -8.52
C ILE A 221 -11.20 -9.92 -9.08
N TYR A 222 -11.79 -10.28 -10.21
CA TYR A 222 -11.68 -11.63 -10.79
C TYR A 222 -10.47 -11.83 -11.71
N ARG A 223 -9.68 -10.77 -11.96
CA ARG A 223 -8.40 -10.89 -12.67
C ARG A 223 -7.40 -11.63 -11.79
N THR A 224 -6.91 -12.78 -12.24
CA THR A 224 -5.97 -13.58 -11.45
C THR A 224 -4.53 -13.10 -11.63
N TYR A 225 -4.12 -12.58 -12.80
CA TYR A 225 -2.73 -12.19 -13.10
C TYR A 225 -1.74 -13.36 -13.07
N GLU A 226 -2.16 -14.56 -13.49
CA GLU A 226 -1.33 -15.78 -13.48
C GLU A 226 -0.04 -15.66 -14.31
N GLU A 227 -0.08 -14.88 -15.38
CA GLU A 227 1.09 -14.57 -16.22
C GLU A 227 2.18 -13.75 -15.51
N TYR A 228 1.83 -13.04 -14.42
CA TYR A 228 2.77 -12.23 -13.63
C TYR A 228 3.09 -12.84 -12.26
N LEU A 229 2.20 -13.71 -11.78
CA LEU A 229 2.34 -14.40 -10.51
C LEU A 229 1.82 -15.84 -10.67
N GLY A 230 2.76 -16.76 -10.85
CA GLY A 230 2.50 -18.18 -11.09
C GLY A 230 1.89 -18.89 -9.88
N ARG A 231 1.59 -20.18 -10.06
CA ARG A 231 0.90 -20.98 -9.05
C ARG A 231 1.76 -21.15 -7.79
N GLU A 232 3.03 -21.47 -7.96
CA GLU A 232 3.98 -21.71 -6.88
C GLU A 232 4.18 -20.44 -6.04
N GLU A 233 4.28 -19.26 -6.68
CA GLU A 233 4.34 -17.98 -5.99
C GLU A 233 3.08 -17.69 -5.17
N ARG A 234 1.90 -18.08 -5.68
CA ARG A 234 0.65 -17.92 -4.93
C ARG A 234 0.60 -18.83 -3.73
N VAL A 235 1.01 -20.09 -3.87
CA VAL A 235 1.12 -21.02 -2.75
C VAL A 235 2.06 -20.46 -1.69
N TYR A 236 3.21 -19.91 -2.10
CA TYR A 236 4.17 -19.27 -1.21
C TYR A 236 3.55 -18.11 -0.41
N LEU A 237 2.81 -17.20 -1.09
CA LEU A 237 2.11 -16.10 -0.43
C LEU A 237 0.97 -16.57 0.49
N GLU A 238 0.09 -17.44 -0.01
CA GLU A 238 -1.06 -17.93 0.74
C GLU A 238 -0.64 -18.66 2.01
N TYR A 239 0.43 -19.44 1.93
CA TYR A 239 0.99 -20.11 3.09
C TYR A 239 1.57 -19.12 4.11
N LEU A 240 2.52 -18.26 3.69
CA LEU A 240 3.23 -17.35 4.60
C LEU A 240 2.37 -16.21 5.14
N MET A 241 1.28 -15.86 4.44
CA MET A 241 0.31 -14.86 4.87
C MET A 241 -1.00 -15.49 5.35
N GLY A 242 -1.02 -16.79 5.65
CA GLY A 242 -2.25 -17.51 6.01
C GLY A 242 -2.94 -16.97 7.27
N ASP A 243 -2.23 -16.24 8.13
CA ASP A 243 -2.78 -15.46 9.23
C ASP A 243 -3.66 -14.30 8.75
N VAL A 244 -3.21 -13.54 7.75
CA VAL A 244 -3.93 -12.44 7.11
C VAL A 244 -5.18 -12.94 6.42
N TYR A 245 -5.04 -14.02 5.65
CA TYR A 245 -6.14 -14.63 4.92
C TYR A 245 -7.26 -15.02 5.87
N ARG A 246 -6.94 -15.79 6.91
CA ARG A 246 -7.92 -16.19 7.93
C ARG A 246 -8.51 -14.99 8.68
N ARG A 247 -7.69 -14.00 9.05
CA ARG A 247 -8.15 -12.84 9.83
C ARG A 247 -9.16 -11.98 9.07
N TYR A 248 -8.95 -11.80 7.76
CA TYR A 248 -9.76 -10.93 6.91
C TYR A 248 -10.69 -11.70 5.97
N GLY A 249 -10.91 -12.98 6.26
CA GLY A 249 -11.93 -13.80 5.60
C GLY A 249 -11.64 -14.10 4.13
N TYR A 250 -10.36 -14.29 3.79
CA TYR A 250 -9.95 -14.78 2.48
C TYR A 250 -9.68 -16.30 2.50
N ASP A 251 -10.22 -17.01 1.53
CA ASP A 251 -9.95 -18.42 1.24
C ASP A 251 -8.68 -18.56 0.39
N PHE A 252 -7.99 -19.69 0.56
CA PHE A 252 -6.87 -20.06 -0.32
C PHE A 252 -7.37 -20.51 -1.68
N GLN A 253 -6.75 -20.04 -2.75
CA GLN A 253 -7.09 -20.40 -4.13
C GLN A 253 -6.13 -21.44 -4.70
N CYS A 254 -4.89 -21.49 -4.21
CA CYS A 254 -3.82 -22.33 -4.76
C CYS A 254 -3.23 -23.27 -3.71
N TYR A 255 -3.09 -22.81 -2.48
CA TYR A 255 -2.63 -23.60 -1.35
C TYR A 255 -3.78 -24.46 -0.81
N ASP A 256 -3.52 -25.74 -0.61
CA ASP A 256 -4.50 -26.77 -0.23
C ASP A 256 -4.66 -26.94 1.29
N GLY A 257 -3.88 -26.20 2.08
CA GLY A 257 -3.87 -26.32 3.54
C GLY A 257 -2.99 -27.46 4.07
N ALA A 258 -2.28 -28.19 3.21
CA ALA A 258 -1.40 -29.28 3.63
C ALA A 258 -0.21 -28.76 4.45
N PRO A 259 0.18 -29.43 5.55
CA PRO A 259 1.30 -28.98 6.38
C PRO A 259 2.56 -28.79 5.54
N MET A 260 3.30 -27.71 5.81
CA MET A 260 4.52 -27.36 5.10
C MET A 260 5.67 -27.32 6.11
N ASP A 261 6.66 -28.18 5.89
CA ASP A 261 7.93 -28.14 6.60
C ASP A 261 8.99 -27.36 5.81
N GLU A 262 10.17 -27.23 6.39
CA GLU A 262 11.28 -26.47 5.80
C GLU A 262 11.76 -27.09 4.47
N GLU A 263 11.75 -28.42 4.34
CA GLU A 263 12.18 -29.10 3.12
C GLU A 263 11.19 -28.83 1.97
N ALA A 264 9.89 -28.98 2.23
CA ALA A 264 8.83 -28.68 1.27
C ALA A 264 8.82 -27.21 0.87
N MET A 265 9.05 -26.28 1.82
CA MET A 265 9.18 -24.86 1.54
C MET A 265 10.41 -24.57 0.68
N ASN A 266 11.57 -25.14 0.98
CA ASN A 266 12.78 -24.96 0.20
C ASN A 266 12.62 -25.49 -1.23
N ALA A 267 11.94 -26.63 -1.38
CA ALA A 267 11.58 -27.19 -2.68
C ALA A 267 10.61 -26.28 -3.44
N LEU A 268 9.63 -25.68 -2.77
CA LEU A 268 8.71 -24.69 -3.37
C LEU A 268 9.47 -23.46 -3.86
N VAL A 269 10.37 -22.89 -3.04
CA VAL A 269 11.20 -21.74 -3.42
C VAL A 269 12.05 -22.05 -4.66
N GLY A 270 12.54 -23.29 -4.79
CA GLY A 270 13.28 -23.73 -5.97
C GLY A 270 12.46 -23.84 -7.26
N ARG A 271 11.12 -23.76 -7.19
CA ARG A 271 10.21 -23.81 -8.34
C ARG A 271 9.54 -22.46 -8.66
N LEU A 272 9.94 -21.37 -8.00
CA LEU A 272 9.38 -20.04 -8.26
C LEU A 272 9.95 -19.48 -9.57
N HIS A 273 9.13 -19.43 -10.61
CA HIS A 273 9.50 -18.98 -11.95
C HIS A 273 8.69 -17.76 -12.43
N GLY A 274 7.40 -17.64 -12.13
CA GLY A 274 6.52 -16.60 -12.68
C GLY A 274 7.05 -15.18 -12.49
N CYS A 275 7.10 -14.68 -11.24
CA CYS A 275 7.63 -13.33 -11.01
C CYS A 275 9.18 -13.30 -11.03
N THR A 276 9.82 -14.42 -10.68
CA THR A 276 11.29 -14.57 -10.69
C THR A 276 11.88 -14.31 -12.06
N ASP A 277 11.30 -14.92 -13.09
CA ASP A 277 11.80 -14.82 -14.46
C ASP A 277 11.59 -13.40 -14.99
N LEU A 278 10.49 -12.73 -14.63
CA LEU A 278 10.26 -11.31 -14.97
C LEU A 278 11.28 -10.39 -14.30
N ILE A 279 11.62 -10.64 -13.03
CA ILE A 279 12.67 -9.91 -12.32
C ILE A 279 14.00 -10.08 -13.05
N LEU A 280 14.43 -11.31 -13.32
CA LEU A 280 15.68 -11.58 -14.03
C LEU A 280 15.70 -10.99 -15.45
N ALA A 281 14.58 -11.05 -16.16
CA ALA A 281 14.43 -10.40 -17.47
C ALA A 281 14.59 -8.88 -17.39
N SER A 282 14.08 -8.24 -16.34
CA SER A 282 14.24 -6.80 -16.12
C SER A 282 15.70 -6.42 -15.88
N TYR A 283 16.44 -7.21 -15.08
CA TYR A 283 17.88 -7.03 -14.88
C TYR A 283 18.65 -7.24 -16.18
N LYS A 284 18.30 -8.26 -16.97
CA LYS A 284 18.92 -8.51 -18.27
C LYS A 284 18.78 -7.28 -19.17
N LYS A 285 17.56 -6.73 -19.30
CA LYS A 285 17.30 -5.53 -20.09
C LYS A 285 18.09 -4.32 -19.57
N ALA A 286 18.11 -4.09 -18.27
CA ALA A 286 18.88 -3.01 -17.64
C ALA A 286 20.39 -3.11 -17.89
N MET A 287 20.92 -4.32 -18.11
CA MET A 287 22.34 -4.57 -18.39
C MET A 287 22.73 -4.49 -19.86
N GLU A 288 21.79 -4.40 -20.81
CA GLU A 288 22.08 -4.31 -22.26
C GLU A 288 23.00 -3.13 -22.61
N HIS A 289 22.95 -2.07 -21.80
CA HIS A 289 23.74 -0.86 -22.00
C HIS A 289 24.93 -0.72 -21.04
N LYS A 290 25.21 -1.72 -20.20
CA LYS A 290 26.38 -1.70 -19.31
C LYS A 290 27.66 -2.01 -20.10
N VAL A 291 28.67 -1.18 -19.91
CA VAL A 291 30.02 -1.40 -20.44
C VAL A 291 30.80 -2.27 -19.44
N PHE A 292 31.33 -3.39 -19.93
CA PHE A 292 32.22 -4.28 -19.18
C PHE A 292 33.69 -4.00 -19.54
N PHE A 293 34.63 -4.39 -18.68
CA PHE A 293 36.06 -4.11 -18.88
C PHE A 293 36.63 -4.87 -20.10
N GLU A 294 37.70 -4.34 -20.69
CA GLU A 294 38.43 -5.01 -21.78
C GLU A 294 39.00 -6.36 -21.31
N GLY A 295 38.63 -7.45 -21.99
CA GLY A 295 39.12 -8.80 -21.74
C GLY A 295 38.07 -9.78 -21.18
N GLU A 296 36.88 -9.31 -20.79
CA GLU A 296 35.75 -10.17 -20.41
C GLU A 296 34.82 -10.41 -21.61
N ASP A 297 34.22 -11.60 -21.70
CA ASP A 297 33.06 -11.83 -22.58
C ASP A 297 31.83 -11.19 -21.92
N PRO A 298 31.26 -10.11 -22.49
CA PRO A 298 30.13 -9.42 -21.88
C PRO A 298 28.88 -10.28 -21.70
N GLU A 299 28.64 -11.26 -22.58
CA GLU A 299 27.49 -12.16 -22.44
C GLU A 299 27.69 -13.16 -21.30
N GLN A 300 28.89 -13.74 -21.20
CA GLN A 300 29.23 -14.61 -20.09
C GLN A 300 29.09 -13.86 -18.76
N ARG A 301 29.64 -12.64 -18.68
CA ARG A 301 29.57 -11.84 -17.46
C ARG A 301 28.13 -11.46 -17.08
N ARG A 302 27.30 -11.11 -18.07
CA ARG A 302 25.85 -10.88 -17.85
C ARG A 302 25.17 -12.12 -17.27
N GLN A 303 25.45 -13.30 -17.82
CA GLN A 303 24.86 -14.55 -17.35
C GLN A 303 25.30 -14.90 -15.93
N GLU A 304 26.57 -14.68 -15.58
CA GLU A 304 27.08 -14.85 -14.21
C GLU A 304 26.34 -13.94 -13.22
N ILE A 305 26.17 -12.65 -13.56
CA ILE A 305 25.45 -11.69 -12.72
C ILE A 305 23.97 -12.10 -12.53
N LEU A 306 23.29 -12.51 -13.61
CA LEU A 306 21.90 -12.97 -13.51
C LEU A 306 21.76 -14.22 -12.63
N THR A 307 22.73 -15.14 -12.73
CA THR A 307 22.78 -16.35 -11.90
C THR A 307 22.95 -15.97 -10.43
N GLU A 308 23.91 -15.09 -10.11
CA GLU A 308 24.14 -14.58 -8.75
C GLU A 308 22.90 -13.89 -8.18
N ILE A 309 22.22 -13.03 -8.96
CA ILE A 309 20.97 -12.38 -8.55
C ILE A 309 19.89 -13.41 -8.22
N GLY A 310 19.70 -14.40 -9.09
CA GLY A 310 18.71 -15.47 -8.90
C GLY A 310 18.99 -16.30 -7.64
N GLU A 311 20.24 -16.71 -7.45
CA GLU A 311 20.67 -17.48 -6.28
C GLU A 311 20.50 -16.70 -4.97
N ASN A 312 20.93 -15.43 -4.96
CA ASN A 312 20.78 -14.55 -3.79
C ASN A 312 19.31 -14.31 -3.45
N MET A 313 18.47 -14.09 -4.46
CA MET A 313 17.02 -13.92 -4.26
C MET A 313 16.38 -15.19 -3.69
N ALA A 314 16.70 -16.36 -4.24
CA ALA A 314 16.20 -17.63 -3.73
C ALA A 314 16.67 -17.90 -2.29
N ALA A 315 17.95 -17.64 -1.98
CA ALA A 315 18.50 -17.77 -0.64
C ALA A 315 17.77 -16.86 0.37
N LYS A 316 17.56 -15.59 0.02
CA LYS A 316 16.84 -14.63 0.86
C LYS A 316 15.38 -15.03 1.09
N ARG A 317 14.70 -15.53 0.06
CA ARG A 317 13.32 -16.05 0.19
C ARG A 317 13.25 -17.25 1.13
N ARG A 318 14.20 -18.20 1.04
CA ARG A 318 14.28 -19.35 1.97
C ARG A 318 14.50 -18.89 3.41
N GLU A 319 15.42 -17.96 3.62
CA GLU A 319 15.69 -17.39 4.95
C GLU A 319 14.43 -16.75 5.55
N ILE A 320 13.75 -15.87 4.79
CA ILE A 320 12.55 -15.19 5.24
C ILE A 320 11.42 -16.19 5.52
N ALA A 321 11.18 -17.14 4.62
CA ALA A 321 10.18 -18.17 4.82
C ALA A 321 10.47 -18.99 6.08
N GLY A 322 11.72 -19.42 6.27
CA GLY A 322 12.16 -20.16 7.45
C GLY A 322 11.98 -19.39 8.76
N VAL A 323 12.09 -18.06 8.75
CA VAL A 323 11.80 -17.22 9.92
C VAL A 323 10.29 -17.10 10.16
N LEU A 324 9.50 -16.80 9.13
CA LEU A 324 8.04 -16.64 9.22
C LEU A 324 7.34 -17.94 9.67
N MET A 325 7.87 -19.10 9.28
CA MET A 325 7.35 -20.42 9.65
C MET A 325 7.50 -20.78 11.12
N ARG A 326 8.27 -20.02 11.92
CA ARG A 326 8.49 -20.29 13.36
C ARG A 326 7.31 -19.92 14.25
N GLY A 327 6.23 -19.36 13.69
CA GLY A 327 5.08 -18.88 14.46
C GLY A 327 5.43 -17.62 15.25
N LEU A 328 5.85 -16.57 14.54
CA LEU A 328 6.34 -15.34 15.14
C LEU A 328 5.28 -14.59 15.95
N ARG A 329 5.72 -13.97 17.04
CA ARG A 329 4.95 -12.96 17.78
C ARG A 329 5.42 -11.58 17.35
N PHE A 330 4.56 -10.88 16.61
CA PHE A 330 4.86 -9.53 16.14
C PHE A 330 4.71 -8.50 17.28
N VAL A 331 5.72 -7.66 17.44
CA VAL A 331 5.81 -6.66 18.52
C VAL A 331 6.29 -5.32 17.98
N ASN A 332 5.97 -4.23 18.66
CA ASN A 332 6.54 -2.92 18.37
C ASN A 332 7.99 -2.82 18.89
N LYS A 333 8.65 -1.68 18.63
CA LYS A 333 10.03 -1.39 19.09
C LYS A 333 10.23 -1.46 20.62
N ASN A 334 9.15 -1.32 21.40
CA ASN A 334 9.16 -1.42 22.85
C ASN A 334 8.84 -2.85 23.36
N GLY A 335 8.63 -3.81 22.46
CA GLY A 335 8.29 -5.20 22.77
C GLY A 335 6.81 -5.45 23.11
N ALA A 336 5.93 -4.46 22.92
CA ALA A 336 4.49 -4.65 23.10
C ALA A 336 3.87 -5.38 21.90
N PRO A 337 2.89 -6.26 22.10
CA PRO A 337 2.29 -7.05 21.02
C PRO A 337 1.54 -6.17 20.02
N LEU A 338 1.69 -6.49 18.75
CA LEU A 338 0.93 -5.91 17.64
C LEU A 338 -0.28 -6.77 17.31
N ASN A 339 -1.35 -6.14 16.85
CA ASN A 339 -2.64 -6.80 16.69
C ASN A 339 -3.29 -6.44 15.38
N PHE A 340 -4.07 -7.37 14.85
CA PHE A 340 -4.75 -7.13 13.60
C PHE A 340 -5.74 -5.96 13.73
N MET A 341 -5.62 -5.01 12.81
CA MET A 341 -6.58 -3.92 12.63
C MET A 341 -8.01 -4.50 12.52
N PRO A 342 -9.01 -3.89 13.18
CA PRO A 342 -10.39 -4.31 13.04
C PRO A 342 -10.84 -4.27 11.57
N LEU A 343 -11.57 -5.29 11.12
CA LEU A 343 -12.18 -5.30 9.80
C LEU A 343 -13.44 -4.41 9.83
N LEU A 344 -13.67 -3.61 8.80
CA LEU A 344 -14.90 -2.84 8.65
C LEU A 344 -16.10 -3.79 8.53
N GLU A 345 -17.01 -3.73 9.50
CA GLU A 345 -18.23 -4.54 9.50
C GLU A 345 -19.28 -3.92 8.56
N LEU A 346 -19.79 -4.72 7.64
CA LEU A 346 -20.83 -4.31 6.70
C LEU A 346 -22.20 -4.73 7.21
N ASP A 347 -23.21 -3.89 6.98
CA ASP A 347 -24.60 -4.27 7.22
C ASP A 347 -25.03 -5.37 6.23
N PRO A 348 -25.36 -6.59 6.70
CA PRO A 348 -25.80 -7.68 5.83
C PRO A 348 -27.03 -7.33 4.99
N ALA A 349 -27.90 -6.42 5.46
CA ALA A 349 -29.08 -5.98 4.72
C ALA A 349 -28.76 -5.10 3.51
N LEU A 350 -27.54 -4.58 3.41
CA LEU A 350 -27.08 -3.74 2.31
C LEU A 350 -26.21 -4.48 1.30
N LEU A 351 -25.95 -5.79 1.50
CA LEU A 351 -25.17 -6.58 0.56
C LEU A 351 -25.95 -6.84 -0.73
N GLU A 352 -25.33 -6.49 -1.86
CA GLU A 352 -25.84 -6.70 -3.21
C GLU A 352 -25.30 -8.00 -3.82
N GLN A 353 -24.12 -8.43 -3.35
CA GLN A 353 -23.41 -9.64 -3.76
C GLN A 353 -22.86 -10.36 -2.51
N PRO A 354 -22.64 -11.69 -2.59
CA PRO A 354 -21.95 -12.43 -1.54
C PRO A 354 -20.61 -11.79 -1.19
N LEU A 355 -20.21 -11.91 0.08
CA LEU A 355 -18.88 -11.49 0.48
C LEU A 355 -17.83 -12.32 -0.27
N TYR A 356 -16.75 -11.65 -0.64
CA TYR A 356 -15.62 -12.31 -1.24
C TYR A 356 -14.90 -13.15 -0.18
N HIS A 357 -14.57 -14.38 -0.56
CA HIS A 357 -13.73 -15.30 0.19
C HIS A 357 -12.49 -15.58 -0.65
#